data_AF-A0A820IIJ1-F1
#
_entry.id   AF-A0A820IIJ1-F1
#
_cell.length_a   1.000
_cell.length_b   1.000
_cell.length_c   1.000
_cell.angle_alpha   90.00
_cell.angle_beta   90.00
_cell.angle_gamma   90.00
#
_symmetry.space_group_name_H-M   'P 1'
#
loop_
_entity.id
_entity.type
_entity.pdbx_description
1 polymer ?
#
loop_
_entity_poly.entity_id
_entity_poly.type
_entity_poly.pdbx_seq_one_letter_code
_entity_poly.pdbx_strand_id
1 'polypeptide(L)'
;MKDETLFDSLLIEAEYFCLHSLIDKLTEILFPNGTLLQKEHQKKLNEFYGKTNQRWELIYKATHDGFDANTFHSRCNNKGPTMTIIQSNNNYLFGGYTAIPWTSEGDSYKNDTTAFLFTLTNPHNIPPTKYLINL
;
A
#
# COMPACT_ATOMS: atom_id res chain seq x y z
N MET A 1 -26.19 1.73 8.53
CA MET A 1 -25.32 2.44 9.50
C MET A 1 -24.68 1.38 10.37
N LYS A 2 -23.37 1.20 10.29
CA LYS A 2 -22.66 0.41 11.31
C LYS A 2 -22.59 1.28 12.56
N ASP A 3 -22.92 0.70 13.69
CA ASP A 3 -22.97 1.34 14.99
C ASP A 3 -21.53 1.70 15.44
N GLU A 4 -21.13 2.95 15.22
CA GLU A 4 -19.82 3.48 15.62
C GLU A 4 -19.56 3.30 17.12
N THR A 5 -20.61 3.28 17.95
CA THR A 5 -20.49 3.21 19.41
C THR A 5 -20.01 1.84 19.92
N LEU A 6 -20.42 0.76 19.25
CA LEU A 6 -20.04 -0.61 19.62
C LEU A 6 -18.57 -0.90 19.24
N PHE A 7 -18.12 -0.36 18.11
CA PHE A 7 -16.75 -0.55 17.63
C PHE A 7 -15.72 0.15 18.53
N ASP A 8 -16.03 1.38 18.96
CA ASP A 8 -15.19 2.14 19.89
C ASP A 8 -15.12 1.45 21.26
N SER A 9 -16.24 0.91 21.75
CA SER A 9 -16.26 0.10 22.99
C SER A 9 -15.38 -1.14 22.89
N LEU A 10 -15.42 -1.86 21.77
CA LEU A 10 -14.61 -3.06 21.55
C LEU A 10 -13.11 -2.73 21.44
N LEU A 11 -12.76 -1.60 20.84
CA LEU A 11 -11.38 -1.12 20.74
C LEU A 11 -10.81 -0.81 22.12
N ILE A 12 -11.57 -0.08 22.95
CA ILE A 12 -11.17 0.25 24.32
C ILE A 12 -10.93 -1.03 25.15
N GLU A 13 -11.81 -2.03 25.02
CA GLU A 13 -11.61 -3.32 25.70
C GLU A 13 -10.36 -4.04 25.17
N ALA A 14 -10.17 -4.09 23.85
CA ALA A 14 -9.01 -4.75 23.25
C ALA A 14 -7.68 -4.11 23.67
N GLU A 15 -7.65 -2.77 23.76
CA GLU A 15 -6.53 -1.98 24.31
C GLU A 15 -6.30 -2.26 25.79
N TYR A 16 -7.37 -2.28 26.59
CA TYR A 16 -7.31 -2.58 28.02
C TYR A 16 -6.70 -3.95 28.32
N PHE A 17 -7.03 -4.97 27.50
CA PHE A 17 -6.49 -6.32 27.64
C PHE A 17 -5.16 -6.54 26.89
N CYS A 18 -4.55 -5.50 26.32
CA CYS A 18 -3.32 -5.58 25.51
C CYS A 18 -3.40 -6.63 24.38
N LEU A 19 -4.58 -6.88 23.84
CA LEU A 19 -4.84 -7.90 22.83
C LEU A 19 -4.42 -7.39 21.46
N HIS A 20 -3.12 -7.27 21.20
CA HIS A 20 -2.56 -6.73 19.96
C HIS A 20 -3.14 -7.42 18.71
N SER A 21 -3.33 -8.73 18.75
CA SER A 21 -3.94 -9.47 17.63
C SER A 21 -5.43 -9.14 17.39
N LEU A 22 -6.15 -8.71 18.42
CA LEU A 22 -7.55 -8.29 18.35
C LEU A 22 -7.64 -6.85 17.87
N ILE A 23 -6.78 -5.95 18.40
CA ILE A 23 -6.64 -4.57 17.95
C ILE A 23 -6.28 -4.54 16.46
N ASP A 24 -5.34 -5.37 15.99
CA ASP A 24 -4.97 -5.47 14.58
C ASP A 24 -6.13 -5.95 13.69
N LYS A 25 -6.98 -6.84 14.22
CA LYS A 25 -8.18 -7.32 13.52
C LYS A 25 -9.28 -6.26 13.51
N LEU A 26 -9.43 -5.51 14.59
CA LEU A 26 -10.45 -4.47 14.74
C LEU A 26 -10.09 -3.22 13.94
N THR A 27 -8.83 -2.78 13.98
CA THR A 27 -8.36 -1.56 13.31
C THR A 27 -8.26 -1.68 11.79
N GLU A 28 -8.27 -2.90 11.23
CA GLU A 28 -8.12 -3.17 9.79
C GLU A 28 -6.94 -2.41 9.16
N ILE A 29 -5.79 -2.32 9.84
CA ILE A 29 -4.58 -1.70 9.26
C ILE A 29 -4.03 -2.65 8.19
N LEU A 30 -4.19 -2.28 6.92
CA LEU A 30 -3.78 -3.09 5.77
C LEU A 30 -2.35 -2.74 5.31
N PHE A 31 -1.90 -1.52 5.57
CA PHE A 31 -0.56 -1.02 5.25
C PHE A 31 0.12 -0.46 6.52
N PRO A 32 0.52 -1.33 7.47
CA PRO A 32 1.18 -0.92 8.70
C PRO A 32 2.48 -0.14 8.43
N ASN A 33 2.84 0.73 9.37
CA ASN A 33 4.05 1.59 9.36
C ASN A 33 4.11 2.64 8.23
N GLY A 34 3.19 2.60 7.26
CA GLY A 34 3.02 3.62 6.24
C GLY A 34 2.31 4.86 6.78
N THR A 35 2.76 6.04 6.37
CA THR A 35 2.15 7.33 6.80
C THR A 35 1.41 8.07 5.68
N LEU A 36 1.41 7.54 4.45
CA LEU A 36 0.80 8.20 3.28
C LEU A 36 -0.68 7.85 3.10
N LEU A 37 -1.13 6.70 3.62
CA LEU A 37 -2.42 6.12 3.27
C LEU A 37 -3.43 6.24 4.41
N GLN A 38 -4.53 6.93 4.15
CA GLN A 38 -5.74 6.87 4.96
C GLN A 38 -6.45 5.52 4.76
N LYS A 39 -7.37 5.17 5.68
CA LYS A 39 -8.11 3.90 5.68
C LYS A 39 -8.77 3.60 4.32
N GLU A 40 -9.35 4.61 3.69
CA GLU A 40 -10.03 4.50 2.39
C GLU A 40 -9.06 4.18 1.25
N HIS A 41 -7.88 4.81 1.24
CA HIS A 41 -6.82 4.50 0.28
C HIS A 41 -6.37 3.04 0.41
N GLN A 42 -6.15 2.57 1.64
CA GLN A 42 -5.73 1.19 1.92
C GLN A 42 -6.76 0.18 1.40
N LYS A 43 -8.05 0.41 1.66
CA LYS A 43 -9.14 -0.43 1.15
C LYS A 43 -9.17 -0.47 -0.36
N LYS A 44 -9.07 0.70 -1.01
CA LYS A 44 -9.09 0.82 -2.46
C LYS A 44 -7.91 0.11 -3.15
N LEU A 45 -6.71 0.21 -2.58
CA LEU A 45 -5.54 -0.51 -3.08
C LEU A 45 -5.72 -2.04 -3.00
N ASN A 46 -6.33 -2.54 -1.92
CA ASN A 46 -6.66 -3.96 -1.79
C ASN A 46 -7.77 -4.42 -2.74
N GLU A 47 -8.75 -3.55 -3.04
CA GLU A 47 -9.72 -3.80 -4.11
C GLU A 47 -9.04 -3.89 -5.47
N PHE A 48 -8.09 -3.00 -5.78
CA PHE A 48 -7.31 -3.05 -7.03
C PHE A 48 -6.49 -4.34 -7.17
N TYR A 49 -5.88 -4.77 -6.06
CA TYR A 49 -5.15 -6.04 -5.96
C TYR A 49 -6.05 -7.28 -6.05
N GLY A 50 -7.34 -7.16 -5.70
CA GLY A 50 -8.31 -8.25 -5.75
C GLY A 50 -8.42 -9.07 -4.45
N LYS A 51 -7.84 -8.59 -3.34
CA LYS A 51 -7.94 -9.24 -2.02
C LYS A 51 -8.11 -8.20 -0.92
N THR A 52 -9.35 -8.05 -0.45
CA THR A 52 -9.80 -6.99 0.46
C THR A 52 -9.05 -6.94 1.79
N ASN A 53 -8.67 -8.10 2.35
CA ASN A 53 -7.98 -8.22 3.63
C ASN A 53 -6.46 -8.49 3.49
N GLN A 54 -5.86 -8.15 2.35
CA GLN A 54 -4.41 -8.29 2.18
C GLN A 54 -3.68 -7.31 3.10
N ARG A 55 -2.70 -7.84 3.86
CA ARG A 55 -1.78 -7.00 4.65
C ARG A 55 -0.47 -6.86 3.89
N TRP A 56 0.07 -5.66 3.88
CA TRP A 56 1.32 -5.31 3.21
C TRP A 56 2.40 -5.00 4.24
N GLU A 57 3.64 -5.30 3.91
CA GLU A 57 4.80 -4.92 4.71
C GLU A 57 5.48 -3.71 4.08
N LEU A 58 5.74 -2.67 4.88
CA LEU A 58 6.54 -1.54 4.43
C LEU A 58 8.02 -1.93 4.41
N ILE A 59 8.56 -2.16 3.21
CA ILE A 59 9.96 -2.57 3.01
C ILE A 59 10.93 -1.41 2.70
N TYR A 60 10.38 -0.26 2.25
CA TYR A 60 11.13 0.93 1.88
C TYR A 60 10.26 2.19 2.01
N LYS A 61 10.82 3.26 2.57
CA LYS A 61 10.20 4.60 2.61
C LYS A 61 11.26 5.66 2.37
N ALA A 62 11.18 6.35 1.23
CA ALA A 62 12.20 7.32 0.81
C ALA A 62 12.51 8.42 1.86
N THR A 63 11.50 8.91 2.59
CA THR A 63 11.70 9.94 3.64
C THR A 63 12.42 9.41 4.89
N HIS A 64 12.55 8.10 5.06
CA HIS A 64 13.24 7.45 6.17
C HIS A 64 14.56 6.82 5.70
N ASP A 65 14.54 6.14 4.55
CA ASP A 65 15.67 5.36 4.04
C ASP A 65 16.56 6.14 3.07
N GLY A 66 16.09 7.28 2.55
CA GLY A 66 16.78 8.04 1.50
C GLY A 66 16.17 7.80 0.11
N PHE A 67 16.34 8.78 -0.78
CA PHE A 67 15.73 8.82 -2.12
C PHE A 67 16.57 8.14 -3.21
N ASP A 68 17.76 7.64 -2.87
CA ASP A 68 18.69 7.05 -3.84
C ASP A 68 18.23 5.68 -4.32
N ALA A 69 18.39 5.43 -5.63
CA ALA A 69 18.04 4.15 -6.25
C ALA A 69 18.78 2.96 -5.62
N ASN A 70 20.04 3.15 -5.23
CA ASN A 70 20.82 2.11 -4.54
C ASN A 70 20.18 1.67 -3.22
N THR A 71 19.61 2.62 -2.46
CA THR A 71 18.92 2.31 -1.20
C THR A 71 17.57 1.64 -1.45
N PHE A 72 16.85 2.04 -2.51
CA PHE A 72 15.67 1.30 -2.95
C PHE A 72 16.03 -0.15 -3.29
N HIS A 73 17.05 -0.37 -4.14
CA HIS A 73 17.45 -1.71 -4.57
C HIS A 73 17.98 -2.56 -3.41
N SER A 74 18.77 -2.01 -2.49
CA SER A 74 19.25 -2.76 -1.31
C SER A 74 18.11 -3.25 -0.42
N ARG A 75 16.99 -2.51 -0.38
CA ARG A 75 15.81 -2.86 0.42
C ARG A 75 14.76 -3.66 -0.33
N CYS A 76 14.61 -3.47 -1.64
CA CYS A 76 13.48 -4.01 -2.41
C CYS A 76 13.85 -5.17 -3.35
N ASN A 77 15.14 -5.36 -3.68
CA ASN A 77 15.55 -6.45 -4.54
C ASN A 77 15.12 -7.80 -3.97
N ASN A 78 14.68 -8.70 -4.86
CA ASN A 78 14.21 -10.05 -4.56
C ASN A 78 12.98 -10.11 -3.63
N LYS A 79 12.30 -8.98 -3.40
CA LYS A 79 11.01 -8.91 -2.69
C LYS A 79 9.89 -8.72 -3.70
N GLY A 80 8.79 -9.43 -3.52
CA GLY A 80 7.63 -9.35 -4.42
C GLY A 80 6.47 -10.25 -3.96
N PRO A 81 5.23 -9.96 -4.37
CA PRO A 81 4.82 -8.80 -5.20
C PRO A 81 4.99 -7.47 -4.45
N THR A 82 5.12 -6.35 -5.17
CA THR A 82 5.28 -5.02 -4.55
C THR A 82 4.23 -4.03 -5.05
N MET A 83 3.86 -3.11 -4.17
CA MET A 83 3.02 -1.96 -4.48
C MET A 83 3.79 -0.69 -4.12
N THR A 84 4.10 0.11 -5.13
CA THR A 84 4.83 1.37 -4.98
C THR A 84 3.82 2.51 -4.92
N ILE A 85 3.91 3.33 -3.87
CA ILE A 85 3.03 4.48 -3.66
C ILE A 85 3.88 5.74 -3.65
N ILE A 86 3.47 6.71 -4.45
CA ILE A 86 4.17 7.98 -4.66
C ILE A 86 3.23 9.10 -4.22
N GLN A 87 3.76 10.03 -3.44
CA GLN A 87 3.13 11.32 -3.16
C GLN A 87 3.89 12.40 -3.94
N SER A 88 3.18 13.16 -4.79
CA SER A 88 3.78 14.33 -5.44
C SER A 88 3.90 15.52 -4.49
N ASN A 89 4.66 16.55 -4.89
CA ASN A 89 4.75 17.82 -4.17
C ASN A 89 3.39 18.52 -3.97
N ASN A 90 2.39 18.19 -4.80
CA ASN A 90 1.03 18.70 -4.69
C ASN A 90 0.11 17.75 -3.89
N ASN A 91 0.68 16.82 -3.11
CA ASN A 91 -0.02 15.84 -2.28
C ASN A 91 -0.90 14.83 -3.05
N TYR A 92 -0.68 14.66 -4.35
CA TYR A 92 -1.37 13.64 -5.13
C TYR A 92 -0.75 12.26 -4.93
N LEU A 93 -1.60 11.26 -4.71
CA LEU A 93 -1.23 9.87 -4.44
C LEU A 93 -1.51 9.00 -5.68
N PHE A 94 -0.47 8.34 -6.17
CA PHE A 94 -0.53 7.44 -7.33
C PHE A 94 0.59 6.42 -7.23
N GLY A 95 0.66 5.48 -8.18
CA GLY A 95 1.70 4.48 -8.16
C GLY A 95 1.44 3.31 -9.07
N GLY A 96 2.03 2.17 -8.72
CA GLY A 96 1.91 0.95 -9.49
C GLY A 96 2.13 -0.31 -8.66
N TYR A 97 1.69 -1.42 -9.23
CA TYR A 97 1.87 -2.76 -8.71
C TYR A 97 2.65 -3.59 -9.72
N THR A 98 3.50 -4.48 -9.21
CA THR A 98 4.05 -5.58 -9.99
C THR A 98 4.16 -6.85 -9.15
N ALA A 99 3.84 -8.00 -9.76
CA ALA A 99 4.10 -9.32 -9.24
C ALA A 99 5.56 -9.73 -9.33
N ILE A 100 6.33 -9.08 -10.20
CA ILE A 100 7.72 -9.45 -10.48
C ILE A 100 8.65 -8.78 -9.45
N PRO A 101 9.51 -9.53 -8.76
CA PRO A 101 10.49 -8.96 -7.85
C PRO A 101 11.46 -8.03 -8.56
N TRP A 102 11.76 -6.90 -7.91
CA TRP A 102 12.84 -6.01 -8.30
C TRP A 102 14.18 -6.77 -8.28
N THR A 103 15.08 -6.42 -9.18
CA THR A 103 16.44 -6.95 -9.20
C THR A 103 17.39 -5.90 -9.75
N SER A 104 18.66 -6.01 -9.36
CA SER A 104 19.77 -5.29 -10.02
C SER A 104 20.50 -6.18 -11.03
N GLU A 105 20.01 -7.40 -11.27
CA GLU A 105 20.58 -8.34 -12.23
C GLU A 105 19.93 -8.17 -13.61
N GLY A 106 20.77 -7.93 -14.61
CA GLY A 106 20.37 -7.77 -16.01
C GLY A 106 19.88 -6.35 -16.34
N ASP A 107 20.11 -5.94 -17.59
CA ASP A 107 19.75 -4.59 -18.09
C ASP A 107 18.44 -4.58 -18.88
N SER A 108 17.55 -5.54 -18.63
CA SER A 108 16.29 -5.69 -19.37
C SER A 108 15.06 -5.46 -18.51
N TYR A 109 14.03 -4.87 -19.10
CA TYR A 109 12.70 -4.86 -18.51
C TYR A 109 12.17 -6.29 -18.34
N LYS A 110 11.34 -6.51 -17.31
CA LYS A 110 10.63 -7.76 -17.10
C LYS A 110 9.17 -7.60 -17.45
N ASN A 111 8.60 -8.61 -18.10
CA ASN A 111 7.17 -8.63 -18.42
C ASN A 111 6.36 -9.08 -17.21
N ASP A 112 5.30 -8.35 -16.92
CA ASP A 112 4.30 -8.67 -15.91
C ASP A 112 2.91 -8.37 -16.44
N THR A 113 2.18 -9.40 -16.85
CA THR A 113 0.81 -9.26 -17.37
C THR A 113 -0.20 -8.93 -16.28
N THR A 114 0.21 -8.94 -15.01
CA THR A 114 -0.63 -8.55 -13.86
C THR A 114 -0.30 -7.15 -13.35
N ALA A 115 0.72 -6.50 -13.91
CA ALA A 115 1.09 -5.15 -13.52
C ALA A 115 -0.02 -4.15 -13.86
N PHE A 116 -0.17 -3.16 -12.99
CA PHE A 116 -1.11 -2.07 -13.19
C PHE A 116 -0.58 -0.78 -12.57
N LEU A 117 -1.00 0.35 -13.15
CA LEU A 117 -0.84 1.66 -12.54
C LEU A 117 -2.13 2.06 -11.84
N PHE A 118 -2.04 3.00 -10.91
CA PHE A 118 -3.23 3.55 -10.26
C PHE A 118 -3.05 5.02 -9.90
N THR A 119 -4.18 5.71 -9.78
CA THR A 119 -4.29 6.98 -9.07
C THR A 119 -5.26 6.81 -7.89
N LEU A 120 -4.97 7.44 -6.77
CA LEU A 120 -5.87 7.57 -5.62
C LEU A 120 -6.38 9.01 -5.50
N THR A 121 -5.49 9.98 -5.67
CA THR A 121 -5.81 11.41 -5.77
C THR A 121 -5.01 12.03 -6.92
N ASN A 122 -5.58 13.04 -7.59
CA ASN A 122 -5.01 13.66 -8.79
C ASN A 122 -5.61 15.06 -9.02
N PRO A 123 -4.98 15.92 -9.86
CA PRO A 123 -5.45 17.30 -10.09
C PRO A 123 -6.80 17.40 -10.81
N HIS A 124 -7.29 16.31 -11.38
CA HIS A 124 -8.53 16.29 -12.17
C HIS A 124 -9.71 15.71 -11.38
N ASN A 125 -9.54 15.45 -10.07
CA ASN A 125 -10.54 14.82 -9.23
C ASN A 125 -11.09 13.50 -9.80
N ILE A 126 -10.27 12.80 -10.60
CA ILE A 126 -10.62 11.47 -11.09
C ILE A 126 -10.72 10.57 -9.85
N PRO A 127 -11.82 9.81 -9.67
CA PRO A 127 -11.91 8.86 -8.56
C PRO A 127 -10.74 7.88 -8.58
N PRO A 128 -10.43 7.21 -7.46
CA PRO A 128 -9.40 6.19 -7.47
C PRO A 128 -9.60 5.19 -8.61
N THR A 129 -8.61 5.10 -9.50
CA THR A 129 -8.72 4.36 -10.77
C THR A 129 -7.50 3.47 -10.96
N LYS A 130 -7.75 2.23 -11.39
CA LYS A 130 -6.73 1.25 -11.82
C LYS A 130 -6.62 1.28 -13.35
N TYR A 131 -5.39 1.35 -13.85
CA TYR A 131 -5.06 1.29 -15.27
C TYR A 131 -4.27 0.02 -15.54
N LEU A 132 -4.85 -0.88 -16.34
CA LEU A 132 -4.16 -2.09 -16.77
C LEU A 132 -3.10 -1.75 -17.80
N ILE A 133 -1.95 -2.41 -17.73
CA ILE A 133 -0.92 -2.29 -18.75
C ILE A 133 -1.25 -3.31 -19.84
N ASN A 134 -1.73 -2.82 -20.99
CA ASN A 134 -1.85 -3.65 -22.18
C ASN A 134 -0.49 -3.67 -22.87
N LEU A 135 0.31 -4.71 -22.59
CA LEU A 135 1.53 -5.02 -23.33
C LEU A 135 1.19 -5.85 -24.58
#